data_AF-A0A929NTU4-F1
#
_entry.id   AF-A0A929NTU4-F1
#
_cell.length_a   1.000
_cell.length_b   1.000
_cell.length_c   1.000
_cell.angle_alpha   90.00
_cell.angle_beta   90.00
_cell.angle_gamma   90.00
#
_symmetry.space_group_name_H-M   'P 1'
#
loop_
_entity.id
_entity.type
_entity.pdbx_description
1 polymer ?
#
loop_
_entity_poly.entity_id
_entity_poly.type
_entity_poly.pdbx_seq_one_letter_code
_entity_poly.pdbx_strand_id
1 'polypeptide(L)' 'RPDWGLGQVQSVSAGRATVNFENAGKRTIILTTVSLVAACPGNTDLS' A
#
# COMPACT_ATOMS: atom_id res chain seq x y z
N ARG A 1 -15.70 7.21 5.40
CA ARG A 1 -14.42 6.92 4.69
C ARG A 1 -13.47 6.31 5.71
N PRO A 2 -12.78 5.20 5.44
CA PRO A 2 -11.76 4.69 6.37
C PRO A 2 -10.52 5.59 6.35
N ASP A 3 -9.93 5.84 7.51
CA ASP A 3 -8.77 6.70 7.71
C ASP A 3 -7.54 5.88 8.13
N TRP A 4 -7.06 5.02 7.21
CA TRP A 4 -6.08 3.97 7.49
C TRP A 4 -4.63 4.47 7.63
N GLY A 5 -4.33 5.71 7.23
CA GLY A 5 -2.96 6.22 7.18
C GLY A 5 -2.14 5.63 6.03
N LEU A 6 -0.82 5.86 6.03
CA LEU A 6 0.09 5.30 5.03
C LEU A 6 0.18 3.77 5.18
N GLY A 7 0.35 3.09 4.05
CA GLY A 7 0.39 1.63 3.99
C GLY A 7 1.61 1.11 3.24
N GLN A 8 2.32 0.15 3.84
CA GLN A 8 3.44 -0.54 3.19
C GLN A 8 2.99 -1.92 2.71
N VAL A 9 3.23 -2.22 1.42
CA VAL A 9 3.00 -3.55 0.85
C VAL A 9 4.02 -4.53 1.43
N GLN A 10 3.55 -5.62 2.05
CA GLN A 10 4.41 -6.69 2.56
C GLN A 10 4.47 -7.90 1.61
N SER A 11 3.38 -8.19 0.89
CA SER A 11 3.34 -9.26 -0.09
C SER A 11 2.29 -9.00 -1.18
N VAL A 12 2.53 -9.56 -2.36
CA VAL A 12 1.59 -9.55 -3.49
C VAL A 12 1.45 -10.98 -4.02
N SER A 13 0.24 -11.47 -4.16
CA SER A 13 -0.03 -12.83 -4.66
C SER A 13 -1.41 -12.91 -5.28
N ALA A 14 -1.50 -13.50 -6.49
CA ALA A 14 -2.76 -13.81 -7.18
C ALA A 14 -3.77 -12.64 -7.19
N GLY A 15 -3.33 -11.44 -7.52
CA GLY A 15 -4.20 -10.25 -7.58
C GLY A 15 -4.64 -9.72 -6.22
N ARG A 16 -3.93 -10.07 -5.13
CA ARG A 16 -4.14 -9.55 -3.78
C ARG A 16 -2.84 -8.97 -3.25
N ALA A 17 -2.92 -7.83 -2.58
CA ALA A 17 -1.81 -7.23 -1.85
C ALA A 17 -2.09 -7.25 -0.35
N THR A 18 -1.13 -7.72 0.44
CA THR A 18 -1.15 -7.55 1.90
C THR A 18 -0.40 -6.27 2.23
N VAL A 19 -1.10 -5.33 2.86
CA VAL A 19 -0.58 -4.01 3.22
C VAL A 19 -0.69 -3.82 4.72
N ASN A 20 0.36 -3.34 5.36
CA ASN A 20 0.31 -2.91 6.75
C ASN A 20 0.12 -1.40 6.82
N PHE A 21 -0.99 -0.97 7.40
CA PHE A 21 -1.39 0.42 7.54
C PHE A 21 -1.11 0.95 8.95
N GLU A 22 -0.74 2.22 9.07
CA GLU A 22 -0.46 2.87 10.36
C GLU A 22 -1.62 2.78 11.34
N ASN A 23 -2.86 3.10 10.89
CA ASN A 23 -4.02 3.21 11.78
C ASN A 23 -4.97 1.99 11.71
N ALA A 24 -4.69 1.04 10.82
CA ALA A 24 -5.57 -0.11 10.58
C ALA A 24 -4.86 -1.46 10.66
N GLY A 25 -3.53 -1.47 10.80
CA GLY A 25 -2.72 -2.68 10.77
C GLY A 25 -2.83 -3.41 9.44
N LYS A 26 -2.72 -4.73 9.48
CA LYS A 26 -2.67 -5.57 8.26
C LYS A 26 -4.02 -5.67 7.57
N ARG A 27 -4.06 -5.38 6.27
CA ARG A 27 -5.23 -5.54 5.39
C ARG A 27 -4.86 -6.17 4.06
N THR A 28 -5.79 -6.93 3.49
CA THR A 28 -5.67 -7.48 2.14
C THR A 28 -6.49 -6.65 1.18
N ILE A 29 -5.84 -6.10 0.15
CA ILE A 29 -6.48 -5.35 -0.93
C ILE A 29 -6.60 -6.24 -2.15
N ILE A 30 -7.81 -6.29 -2.72
CA ILE A 30 -8.09 -7.00 -3.97
C ILE A 30 -7.72 -6.07 -5.13
N LEU A 31 -6.66 -6.43 -5.87
CA LEU A 31 -6.10 -5.63 -6.96
C LEU A 31 -6.93 -5.71 -8.24
N THR A 32 -7.84 -6.70 -8.36
CA THR A 32 -8.74 -6.79 -9.52
C THR A 32 -9.80 -5.69 -9.56
N THR A 33 -9.98 -4.96 -8.45
CA THR A 33 -10.96 -3.88 -8.32
C THR A 33 -10.32 -2.50 -8.18
N VAL A 34 -8.99 -2.40 -8.14
CA VAL A 34 -8.27 -1.13 -7.93
C VAL A 34 -7.04 -1.04 -8.83
N SER A 35 -6.85 0.11 -9.48
CA SER A 35 -5.62 0.41 -10.21
C SER A 35 -4.58 0.95 -9.23
N LEU A 36 -3.36 0.40 -9.27
CA LEU A 36 -2.23 0.90 -8.49
C LEU A 36 -1.34 1.79 -9.36
N VAL A 37 -0.86 2.88 -8.78
CA VAL A 37 0.22 3.69 -9.35
C VAL A 37 1.46 3.42 -8.50
N ALA A 38 2.58 3.10 -9.14
CA ALA A 38 3.85 3.04 -8.45
C ALA A 38 4.18 4.45 -7.95
N ALA A 39 4.21 4.64 -6.63
CA ALA A 39 4.81 5.84 -6.08
C ALA A 39 6.31 5.73 -6.38
N CYS A 40 6.82 6.58 -7.28
CA CYS A 40 8.26 6.81 -7.30
C CYS A 40 8.66 7.19 -5.88
N PRO A 41 9.61 6.50 -5.23
CA PRO A 41 10.23 7.05 -4.05
C PRO A 41 11.00 8.26 -4.55
N GLY A 42 10.36 9.43 -4.53
CA GLY A 42 11.10 10.67 -4.69
C GLY A 42 12.22 10.64 -3.66
N ASN A 43 13.45 10.84 -4.12
CA ASN A 43 14.65 11.05 -3.30
C ASN A 43 14.24 11.52 -1.90
N THR A 44 14.56 10.73 -0.88
CA THR A 44 14.89 11.35 0.40
C THR A 44 15.99 12.34 0.05
N ASP A 45 15.64 13.62 0.11
CA ASP A 45 16.52 14.78 0.15
C ASP A 45 17.99 14.46 -0.13
N LEU A 46 18.46 14.88 -1.31
CA LEU A 46 19.90 15.05 -1.54
C LEU A 46 20.39 16.09 -0.53
N SER A 47 20.87 15.62 0.62
CA SER A 47 21.87 16.35 1.40
C SER A 47 23.22 16.28 0.68
#